data_AF-A0A9D8J1X1-F1
#
_entry.id   AF-A0A9D8J1X1-F1
#
_cell.length_a   1.000
_cell.length_b   1.000
_cell.length_c   1.000
_cell.angle_alpha   90.00
_cell.angle_beta   90.00
_cell.angle_gamma   90.00
#
_symmetry.space_group_name_H-M   'P 1'
#
loop_
_entity.id
_entity.type
_entity.pdbx_description
1 polymer ?
#
loop_
_entity_poly.entity_id
_entity_poly.type
_entity_poly.pdbx_seq_one_letter_code
_entity_poly.pdbx_strand_id
1 'polypeptide(L)'
;MAGMLTLVISFLARLVGLGNVARAVTNIINRVRQPIDRALDRVVTWIVATARRLGRLVAGVARGTVAAVIGWWRARKSFRDRSGQAHSLYFTGSGRTARLMMASEPRSIEDVLNDTSLQITNRDALRASLVAINRKIQERGENLGTPAQQEAFQREIDRDITALAQALSQYLQHDEALPVSVVTWGANGSRAGSVHAEPLTRNPGNTTGTSATGYREHATGFALVSRWDQPKAHTRHGGTVEVEKSRVSAAHLLHHELHGPYEAPWNIVLADQGLNNSMAPLERRAVGEKNRGVRIRYHVSVRYWNDTLPPAVAMTVEEAEVEQVQSWIGYYIARTITVAAHAFESGSYSRQIVSQSVPGNLTPVRGQVTPTLDDQIITALRQRVSGPPVVIDGQQYGNTGITSSRDIATEVVHVQYPPVNSAVQRLIAAGRLSKASPRGPFLVKL
;
A
#
# COMPACT_ATOMS: atom_id res chain seq x y z
N MET A 1 6.97 27.03 51.30
CA MET A 1 7.33 27.27 49.87
C MET A 1 6.54 26.41 48.86
N ALA A 2 5.83 25.35 49.26
CA ALA A 2 5.06 24.50 48.31
C ALA A 2 3.69 25.06 47.87
N GLY A 3 3.07 25.97 48.64
CA GLY A 3 1.74 26.52 48.32
C GLY A 3 1.71 27.56 47.20
N MET A 4 2.85 28.21 46.91
CA MET A 4 2.92 29.27 45.90
C MET A 4 3.02 28.67 44.48
N LEU A 5 3.63 27.49 44.34
CA LEU A 5 3.74 26.78 43.06
C LEU A 5 2.39 26.19 42.60
N THR A 6 1.59 25.65 43.52
CA THR A 6 0.24 25.16 43.25
C THR A 6 -0.72 26.30 42.87
N LEU A 7 -0.54 27.49 43.46
CA LEU A 7 -1.31 28.68 43.11
C LEU A 7 -0.99 29.18 41.69
N VAL A 8 0.30 29.18 41.30
CA VAL A 8 0.73 29.56 39.95
C VAL A 8 0.23 28.55 38.89
N ILE A 9 0.27 27.24 39.18
CA ILE A 9 -0.28 26.20 38.30
C ILE A 9 -1.82 26.33 38.17
N SER A 10 -2.53 26.60 39.28
CA SER A 10 -3.98 26.79 39.28
C SER A 10 -4.40 28.10 38.57
N PHE A 11 -3.53 29.11 38.56
CA PHE A 11 -3.72 30.36 37.84
C PHE A 11 -3.49 30.19 36.33
N LEU A 12 -2.45 29.45 35.92
CA LEU A 12 -2.19 29.11 34.51
C LEU A 12 -3.31 28.26 33.90
N ALA A 13 -3.94 27.38 34.69
CA ALA A 13 -5.11 26.61 34.27
C ALA A 13 -6.39 27.45 34.03
N ARG A 14 -6.47 28.65 34.62
CA ARG A 14 -7.61 29.58 34.43
C ARG A 14 -7.35 30.64 33.35
N LEU A 15 -6.08 31.00 33.10
CA LEU A 15 -5.70 32.01 32.10
C LEU A 15 -5.73 31.47 30.65
N VAL A 16 -5.67 30.15 30.46
CA VAL A 16 -5.88 29.49 29.16
C VAL A 16 -7.35 29.02 29.08
N GLY A 17 -8.24 29.97 28.81
CA GLY A 17 -9.69 29.77 28.74
C GLY A 17 -10.16 28.76 27.68
N LEU A 18 -10.05 27.46 27.96
CA LEU A 18 -10.61 26.37 27.16
C LEU A 18 -11.36 25.38 28.05
N GLY A 19 -12.37 25.89 28.77
CA GLY A 19 -13.30 25.13 29.60
C GLY A 19 -14.22 24.15 28.86
N ASN A 20 -13.87 23.68 27.66
CA ASN A 20 -14.67 22.71 26.90
C ASN A 20 -13.87 21.67 26.07
N VAL A 21 -12.53 21.69 26.03
CA VAL A 21 -11.77 20.71 25.23
C VAL A 21 -11.62 19.35 25.93
N ALA A 22 -11.64 19.32 27.27
CA ALA A 22 -11.60 18.06 28.02
C ALA A 22 -12.86 17.18 27.80
N ARG A 23 -14.02 17.78 27.48
CA ARG A 23 -15.29 17.07 27.22
C ARG A 23 -15.43 16.57 25.78
N ALA A 24 -14.75 17.21 24.82
CA ALA A 24 -14.75 16.78 23.41
C ALA A 24 -13.91 15.50 23.19
N VAL A 25 -12.82 15.34 23.95
CA VAL A 25 -11.94 14.16 23.85
C VAL A 25 -12.56 12.92 24.50
N THR A 26 -13.31 13.06 25.60
CA THR A 26 -13.99 11.92 26.25
C THR A 26 -15.23 11.42 25.47
N ASN A 27 -15.89 12.30 24.71
CA ASN A 27 -17.08 11.92 23.92
C ASN A 27 -16.76 11.27 22.56
N ILE A 28 -15.54 11.45 22.02
CA ILE A 28 -15.09 10.72 20.82
C ILE A 28 -14.58 9.32 21.18
N ILE A 29 -13.90 9.16 22.32
CA ILE A 29 -13.40 7.86 22.79
C ILE A 29 -14.54 6.90 23.16
N ASN A 30 -15.68 7.41 23.64
CA ASN A 30 -16.83 6.56 23.98
C ASN A 30 -17.75 6.22 22.79
N ARG A 31 -17.61 6.89 21.63
CA ARG A 31 -18.46 6.64 20.44
C ARG A 31 -17.87 5.62 19.46
N VAL A 32 -16.64 5.16 19.68
CA VAL A 32 -15.98 4.06 18.94
C VAL A 32 -16.06 2.71 19.69
N ARG A 33 -16.37 2.71 21.00
CA ARG A 33 -16.47 1.46 21.79
C ARG A 33 -17.81 0.72 21.71
N GLN A 34 -18.93 1.40 21.42
CA GLN A 34 -20.24 0.73 21.49
C GLN A 34 -20.62 -0.22 20.33
N PRO A 35 -20.13 -0.10 19.09
CA PRO A 35 -20.44 -1.09 18.05
C PRO A 35 -19.74 -2.43 18.25
N ILE A 36 -18.59 -2.44 18.94
CA ILE A 36 -17.75 -3.62 19.15
C ILE A 36 -18.25 -4.45 20.35
N ASP A 37 -18.62 -3.80 21.44
CA ASP A 37 -19.18 -4.51 22.62
C ASP A 37 -20.53 -5.17 22.30
N ARG A 38 -21.35 -4.56 21.42
CA ARG A 38 -22.60 -5.18 20.94
C ARG A 38 -22.40 -6.32 19.94
N ALA A 39 -21.22 -6.42 19.31
CA ALA A 39 -20.90 -7.55 18.42
C ALA A 39 -20.43 -8.77 19.23
N LEU A 40 -19.68 -8.57 20.31
CA LEU A 40 -19.25 -9.65 21.20
C LEU A 40 -20.41 -10.24 22.01
N ASP A 41 -21.34 -9.43 22.51
CA ASP A 41 -22.52 -9.92 23.22
C ASP A 41 -23.47 -10.72 22.32
N ARG A 42 -23.55 -10.39 21.01
CA ARG A 42 -24.31 -11.19 20.04
C ARG A 42 -23.62 -12.51 19.70
N VAL A 43 -22.29 -12.55 19.67
CA VAL A 43 -21.52 -13.78 19.47
C VAL A 43 -21.63 -14.69 20.71
N VAL A 44 -21.57 -14.14 21.92
CA VAL A 44 -21.81 -14.91 23.16
C VAL A 44 -23.26 -15.39 23.24
N THR A 45 -24.24 -14.54 22.94
CA THR A 45 -25.67 -14.92 22.95
C THR A 45 -25.99 -15.93 21.84
N TRP A 46 -25.37 -15.82 20.66
CA TRP A 46 -25.46 -16.79 19.58
C TRP A 46 -24.82 -18.13 19.95
N ILE A 47 -23.65 -18.12 20.61
CA ILE A 47 -22.98 -19.33 21.11
C ILE A 47 -23.80 -19.99 22.22
N VAL A 48 -24.38 -19.22 23.15
CA VAL A 48 -25.24 -19.75 24.22
C VAL A 48 -26.58 -20.25 23.69
N ALA A 49 -27.19 -19.57 22.70
CA ALA A 49 -28.42 -20.01 22.04
C ALA A 49 -28.20 -21.25 21.16
N THR A 50 -27.06 -21.33 20.49
CA THR A 50 -26.62 -22.49 19.71
C THR A 50 -26.28 -23.67 20.63
N ALA A 51 -25.60 -23.43 21.77
CA ALA A 51 -25.36 -24.44 22.79
C ALA A 51 -26.64 -24.92 23.48
N ARG A 52 -27.66 -24.07 23.67
CA ARG A 52 -28.99 -24.49 24.17
C ARG A 52 -29.79 -25.27 23.13
N ARG A 53 -29.69 -24.92 21.84
CA ARG A 53 -30.30 -25.69 20.73
C ARG A 53 -29.63 -27.05 20.54
N LEU A 54 -28.31 -27.10 20.65
CA LEU A 54 -27.52 -28.33 20.61
C LEU A 54 -27.68 -29.16 21.89
N GLY A 55 -27.83 -28.53 23.06
CA GLY A 55 -28.10 -29.19 24.34
C GLY A 55 -29.45 -29.92 24.37
N ARG A 56 -30.46 -29.43 23.63
CA ARG A 56 -31.74 -30.16 23.45
C ARG A 56 -31.63 -31.37 22.52
N LEU A 57 -30.64 -31.41 21.63
CA LEU A 57 -30.30 -32.58 20.82
C LEU A 57 -29.45 -33.61 21.59
N VAL A 58 -28.93 -33.25 22.76
CA VAL A 58 -28.02 -34.08 23.58
C VAL A 58 -28.72 -34.71 24.80
N ALA A 59 -30.02 -34.45 25.01
CA ALA A 59 -30.77 -35.05 26.11
C ALA A 59 -30.95 -36.59 26.01
N GLY A 60 -30.44 -37.25 24.95
CA GLY A 60 -30.68 -38.66 24.68
C GLY A 60 -29.51 -39.63 24.91
N VAL A 61 -28.26 -39.18 25.14
CA VAL A 61 -27.12 -40.12 25.28
C VAL A 61 -26.26 -39.74 26.48
N ALA A 62 -26.19 -40.68 27.43
CA ALA A 62 -25.65 -40.49 28.76
C ALA A 62 -24.11 -40.39 28.82
N ARG A 63 -23.68 -39.38 29.60
CA ARG A 63 -22.49 -39.32 30.46
C ARG A 63 -21.10 -39.51 29.83
N GLY A 64 -20.49 -38.35 29.59
CA GLY A 64 -19.07 -38.11 29.89
C GLY A 64 -18.21 -37.84 28.66
N THR A 65 -18.15 -36.56 28.21
CA THR A 65 -17.05 -35.92 27.43
C THR A 65 -17.54 -34.65 26.72
N VAL A 66 -17.96 -33.61 27.46
CA VAL A 66 -18.25 -32.30 26.85
C VAL A 66 -17.54 -31.13 27.56
N ALA A 67 -16.59 -31.38 28.47
CA ALA A 67 -15.95 -30.31 29.25
C ALA A 67 -14.41 -30.37 29.29
N ALA A 68 -13.75 -30.79 28.21
CA ALA A 68 -12.28 -30.78 28.16
C ALA A 68 -11.72 -30.24 26.82
N VAL A 69 -11.95 -28.96 26.54
CA VAL A 69 -11.11 -28.20 25.60
C VAL A 69 -10.87 -26.79 26.14
N ILE A 70 -10.19 -26.67 27.28
CA ILE A 70 -9.78 -25.37 27.82
C ILE A 70 -8.36 -25.49 28.40
N GLY A 71 -7.42 -24.69 27.91
CA GLY A 71 -6.23 -24.32 28.69
C GLY A 71 -4.97 -24.00 27.90
N TRP A 72 -4.38 -25.00 27.25
CA TRP A 72 -2.98 -24.93 26.79
C TRP A 72 -2.71 -23.83 25.73
N TRP A 73 -3.64 -23.60 24.79
CA TRP A 73 -3.49 -22.54 23.77
C TRP A 73 -3.60 -21.11 24.33
N ARG A 74 -4.10 -20.95 25.56
CA ARG A 74 -4.24 -19.63 26.20
C ARG A 74 -2.93 -19.16 26.85
N ALA A 75 -1.88 -19.97 26.79
CA ALA A 75 -0.55 -19.58 27.23
C ALA A 75 -0.04 -18.43 26.36
N ARG A 76 0.09 -17.26 26.99
CA ARG A 76 0.68 -16.06 26.40
C ARG A 76 2.02 -15.83 27.07
N LYS A 77 3.12 -15.95 26.32
CA LYS A 77 4.47 -15.68 26.80
C LYS A 77 4.90 -14.32 26.31
N SER A 78 5.02 -13.39 27.24
CA SER A 78 5.58 -12.08 26.97
C SER A 78 7.09 -12.17 27.04
N PHE A 79 7.78 -11.61 26.07
CA PHE A 79 9.23 -11.48 26.11
C PHE A 79 9.61 -10.09 25.63
N ARG A 80 10.82 -9.67 25.99
CA ARG A 80 11.39 -8.45 25.45
C ARG A 80 12.52 -8.82 24.52
N ASP A 81 12.59 -8.15 23.39
CA ASP A 81 13.79 -8.20 22.57
C ASP A 81 14.96 -7.52 23.30
N ARG A 82 16.17 -7.59 22.74
CA ARG A 82 17.35 -6.94 23.33
C ARG A 82 17.15 -5.43 23.58
N SER A 83 16.21 -4.78 22.89
CA SER A 83 15.88 -3.37 23.06
C SER A 83 14.72 -3.07 24.01
N GLY A 84 14.21 -4.09 24.72
CA GLY A 84 13.19 -3.89 25.74
C GLY A 84 11.76 -3.79 25.20
N GLN A 85 11.50 -4.01 23.91
CA GLN A 85 10.15 -3.98 23.35
C GLN A 85 9.37 -5.23 23.72
N ALA A 86 8.13 -5.06 24.18
CA ALA A 86 7.30 -6.17 24.63
C ALA A 86 6.62 -6.88 23.44
N HIS A 87 7.02 -8.12 23.21
CA HIS A 87 6.38 -9.05 22.30
C HIS A 87 5.57 -10.06 23.10
N SER A 88 4.55 -10.66 22.49
CA SER A 88 3.90 -11.83 23.08
C SER A 88 3.70 -12.96 22.08
N LEU A 89 4.15 -14.16 22.46
CA LEU A 89 3.84 -15.40 21.76
C LEU A 89 2.56 -16.01 22.35
N TYR A 90 1.65 -16.43 21.49
CA TYR A 90 0.41 -17.11 21.91
C TYR A 90 -0.14 -17.97 20.77
N PHE A 91 -0.96 -18.97 21.08
CA PHE A 91 -1.61 -19.78 20.04
C PHE A 91 -2.98 -19.22 19.64
N THR A 92 -3.33 -19.42 18.38
CA THR A 92 -4.70 -19.28 17.86
C THR A 92 -5.14 -20.59 17.23
N GLY A 93 -6.44 -20.90 17.28
CA GLY A 93 -6.97 -22.20 16.81
C GLY A 93 -6.93 -23.30 17.88
N SER A 94 -7.31 -24.53 17.51
CA SER A 94 -7.48 -25.66 18.42
C SER A 94 -6.91 -26.97 17.89
N GLY A 95 -6.37 -27.81 18.78
CA GLY A 95 -5.84 -29.14 18.43
C GLY A 95 -4.78 -29.05 17.32
N ARG A 96 -4.95 -29.85 16.26
CA ARG A 96 -4.03 -29.92 15.11
C ARG A 96 -3.96 -28.65 14.26
N THR A 97 -4.90 -27.72 14.44
CA THR A 97 -4.99 -26.46 13.66
C THR A 97 -4.41 -25.26 14.40
N ALA A 98 -3.85 -25.47 15.60
CA ALA A 98 -3.27 -24.39 16.39
C ALA A 98 -2.03 -23.79 15.69
N ARG A 99 -1.95 -22.47 15.64
CA ARG A 99 -0.82 -21.71 15.09
C ARG A 99 -0.21 -20.79 16.13
N LEU A 100 1.12 -20.78 16.22
CA LEU A 100 1.86 -19.89 17.12
C LEU A 100 1.98 -18.50 16.49
N MET A 101 1.47 -17.51 17.20
CA MET A 101 1.44 -16.11 16.78
C MET A 101 2.46 -15.30 17.56
N MET A 102 3.01 -14.25 16.94
CA MET A 102 3.78 -13.22 17.62
C MET A 102 3.06 -11.87 17.47
N ALA A 103 2.75 -11.23 18.59
CA ALA A 103 2.13 -9.90 18.58
C ALA A 103 3.12 -8.80 18.96
N SER A 104 3.41 -7.94 17.99
CA SER A 104 3.48 -6.48 18.14
C SER A 104 2.26 -5.84 17.45
N GLU A 105 1.91 -6.38 16.25
CA GLU A 105 0.56 -6.58 15.69
C GLU A 105 0.48 -8.03 15.16
N PRO A 106 -0.67 -8.72 15.13
CA PRO A 106 -0.73 -10.20 15.03
C PRO A 106 -0.26 -10.75 13.67
N ARG A 107 0.84 -11.50 13.66
CA ARG A 107 1.28 -12.34 12.51
C ARG A 107 1.76 -13.71 12.99
N SER A 108 1.73 -14.73 12.13
CA SER A 108 2.26 -16.05 12.48
C SER A 108 3.78 -16.03 12.53
N ILE A 109 4.38 -16.82 13.42
CA ILE A 109 5.84 -16.91 13.48
C ILE A 109 6.41 -17.61 12.25
N GLU A 110 5.63 -18.50 11.63
CA GLU A 110 5.91 -19.09 10.32
C GLU A 110 6.10 -18.01 9.26
N ASP A 111 5.20 -17.03 9.16
CA ASP A 111 5.31 -15.92 8.20
C ASP A 111 6.56 -15.07 8.46
N VAL A 112 6.86 -14.79 9.74
CA VAL A 112 8.07 -14.04 10.13
C VAL A 112 9.35 -14.77 9.74
N LEU A 113 9.41 -16.09 9.94
CA LEU A 113 10.59 -16.89 9.58
C LEU A 113 10.69 -17.14 8.06
N ASN A 114 9.57 -17.11 7.34
CA ASN A 114 9.52 -17.28 5.89
C ASN A 114 9.74 -15.98 5.11
N ASP A 115 9.57 -14.82 5.75
CA ASP A 115 9.87 -13.52 5.19
C ASP A 115 11.39 -13.34 5.02
N THR A 116 11.89 -13.61 3.81
CA THR A 116 13.31 -13.48 3.47
C THR A 116 13.80 -12.04 3.47
N SER A 117 12.91 -11.04 3.49
CA SER A 117 13.26 -9.63 3.58
C SER A 117 13.77 -9.23 4.98
N LEU A 118 13.40 -10.00 6.01
CA LEU A 118 13.90 -9.80 7.36
C LEU A 118 15.33 -10.33 7.47
N GLN A 119 16.24 -9.54 8.03
CA GLN A 119 17.60 -10.01 8.36
C GLN A 119 17.55 -10.73 9.71
N ILE A 120 17.28 -12.03 9.68
CA ILE A 120 17.23 -12.90 10.86
C ILE A 120 18.49 -13.76 10.89
N THR A 121 19.39 -13.46 11.83
CA THR A 121 20.57 -14.30 12.09
C THR A 121 20.12 -15.66 12.66
N ASN A 122 20.75 -16.77 12.24
CA ASN A 122 20.44 -18.14 12.68
C ASN A 122 18.99 -18.60 12.42
N ARG A 123 18.39 -18.13 11.32
CA ARG A 123 17.02 -18.46 10.87
C ARG A 123 16.71 -19.96 10.84
N ASP A 124 17.66 -20.80 10.43
CA ASP A 124 17.44 -22.25 10.34
C ASP A 124 17.28 -22.92 11.72
N ALA A 125 18.02 -22.43 12.73
CA ALA A 125 17.86 -22.90 14.10
C ALA A 125 16.49 -22.51 14.68
N LEU A 126 16.03 -21.27 14.41
CA LEU A 126 14.70 -20.80 14.82
C LEU A 126 13.57 -21.61 14.15
N ARG A 127 13.73 -21.94 12.86
CA ARG A 127 12.81 -22.82 12.13
C ARG A 127 12.78 -24.22 12.72
N ALA A 128 13.94 -24.80 13.05
CA ALA A 128 14.02 -26.11 13.67
C ALA A 128 13.29 -26.14 15.04
N SER A 129 13.43 -25.10 15.86
CA SER A 129 12.70 -24.96 17.12
C SER A 129 11.18 -24.85 16.91
N LEU A 130 10.73 -24.06 15.94
CA LEU A 130 9.31 -23.94 15.60
C LEU A 130 8.72 -25.28 15.11
N VAL A 131 9.42 -25.98 14.23
CA VAL A 131 9.02 -27.31 13.74
C VAL A 131 8.91 -28.31 14.89
N ALA A 132 9.85 -28.28 15.85
CA ALA A 132 9.80 -29.14 17.02
C ALA A 132 8.55 -28.87 17.90
N ILE A 133 8.19 -27.61 18.12
CA ILE A 133 6.98 -27.21 18.86
C ILE A 133 5.72 -27.69 18.12
N ASN A 134 5.62 -27.41 16.82
CA ASN A 134 4.47 -27.81 16.00
C ASN A 134 4.30 -29.33 15.96
N ARG A 135 5.39 -30.09 15.86
CA ARG A 135 5.37 -31.55 15.93
C ARG A 135 4.83 -32.06 17.27
N LYS A 136 5.29 -31.53 18.40
CA LYS A 136 4.79 -31.91 19.74
C LYS A 136 3.29 -31.65 19.90
N ILE A 137 2.80 -30.53 19.36
CA ILE A 137 1.38 -30.17 19.35
C ILE A 137 0.58 -31.14 18.48
N GLN A 138 1.10 -31.50 17.30
CA GLN A 138 0.44 -32.45 16.40
C GLN A 138 0.38 -33.87 16.99
N GLU A 139 1.43 -34.33 17.65
CA GLU A 139 1.52 -35.67 18.24
C GLU A 139 0.59 -35.85 19.44
N ARG A 140 0.28 -34.79 20.19
CA ARG A 140 -0.49 -34.87 21.45
C ARG A 140 -1.81 -34.07 21.48
N GLY A 141 -2.09 -33.27 20.47
CA GLY A 141 -3.15 -32.25 20.47
C GLY A 141 -4.59 -32.75 20.61
N GLU A 142 -4.84 -34.04 20.48
CA GLU A 142 -6.19 -34.65 20.56
C GLU A 142 -6.34 -35.67 21.70
N ASN A 143 -5.25 -36.09 22.34
CA ASN A 143 -5.29 -37.11 23.40
C ASN A 143 -4.27 -36.80 24.51
N LEU A 144 -4.53 -35.72 25.24
CA LEU A 144 -3.65 -35.22 26.30
C LEU A 144 -3.69 -36.05 27.60
N GLY A 145 -4.54 -37.09 27.64
CA GLY A 145 -4.69 -37.97 28.80
C GLY A 145 -5.26 -37.27 30.03
N THR A 146 -4.82 -37.72 31.21
CA THR A 146 -5.24 -37.23 32.53
C THR A 146 -4.85 -35.76 32.77
N PRO A 147 -5.47 -35.06 33.73
CA PRO A 147 -5.09 -33.69 34.10
C PRO A 147 -3.59 -33.52 34.41
N ALA A 148 -2.96 -34.50 35.06
CA ALA A 148 -1.52 -34.46 35.36
C ALA A 148 -0.65 -34.52 34.08
N GLN A 149 -1.08 -35.29 33.08
CA GLN A 149 -0.42 -35.37 31.77
C GLN A 149 -0.62 -34.09 30.95
N GLN A 150 -1.80 -33.48 31.05
CA GLN A 150 -2.11 -32.17 30.46
C GLN A 150 -1.20 -31.07 31.04
N GLU A 151 -1.05 -31.00 32.36
CA GLU A 151 -0.17 -30.03 33.02
C GLU A 151 1.31 -30.25 32.66
N ALA A 152 1.76 -31.50 32.59
CA ALA A 152 3.13 -31.81 32.19
C ALA A 152 3.43 -31.36 30.75
N PHE A 153 2.51 -31.61 29.83
CA PHE A 153 2.61 -31.15 28.45
C PHE A 153 2.57 -29.63 28.33
N GLN A 154 1.73 -28.97 29.14
CA GLN A 154 1.69 -27.50 29.19
C GLN A 154 3.03 -26.92 29.66
N ARG A 155 3.64 -27.49 30.71
CA ARG A 155 4.96 -27.05 31.19
C ARG A 155 6.05 -27.25 30.14
N GLU A 156 5.95 -28.29 29.33
CA GLU A 156 6.89 -28.56 28.23
C GLU A 156 6.78 -27.53 27.10
N ILE A 157 5.56 -27.30 26.60
CA ILE A 157 5.30 -26.27 25.58
C ILE A 157 5.70 -24.88 26.06
N ASP A 158 5.42 -24.56 27.33
CA ASP A 158 5.82 -23.29 27.94
C ASP A 158 7.34 -23.09 27.96
N ARG A 159 8.12 -24.15 28.23
CA ARG A 159 9.59 -24.08 28.19
C ARG A 159 10.09 -23.85 26.77
N ASP A 160 9.57 -24.58 25.79
CA ASP A 160 10.00 -24.49 24.40
C ASP A 160 9.70 -23.11 23.80
N ILE A 161 8.52 -22.54 24.10
CA ILE A 161 8.14 -21.19 23.68
C ILE A 161 9.02 -20.13 24.34
N THR A 162 9.36 -20.32 25.61
CA THR A 162 10.27 -19.41 26.32
C THR A 162 11.66 -19.42 25.70
N ALA A 163 12.17 -20.59 25.32
CA ALA A 163 13.46 -20.72 24.63
C ALA A 163 13.41 -20.07 23.23
N LEU A 164 12.33 -20.29 22.46
CA LEU A 164 12.14 -19.66 21.16
C LEU A 164 12.08 -18.13 21.25
N ALA A 165 11.34 -17.60 22.23
CA ALA A 165 11.28 -16.17 22.52
C ALA A 165 12.65 -15.58 22.87
N GLN A 166 13.44 -16.27 23.69
CA GLN A 166 14.81 -15.86 24.06
C GLN A 166 15.79 -15.92 22.88
N ALA A 167 15.57 -16.80 21.92
CA ALA A 167 16.38 -16.83 20.70
C ALA A 167 15.98 -15.70 19.75
N LEU A 168 14.67 -15.47 19.53
CA LEU A 168 14.17 -14.38 18.69
C LEU A 168 14.63 -13.00 19.17
N SER A 169 14.63 -12.77 20.49
CA SER A 169 15.09 -11.51 21.09
C SER A 169 16.54 -11.18 20.78
N GLN A 170 17.39 -12.20 20.55
CA GLN A 170 18.81 -12.04 20.31
C GLN A 170 19.17 -11.74 18.85
N TYR A 171 18.26 -12.03 17.89
CA TYR A 171 18.59 -12.06 16.45
C TYR A 171 17.78 -11.11 15.56
N LEU A 172 16.75 -10.44 16.08
CA LEU A 172 16.12 -9.31 15.38
C LEU A 172 17.09 -8.13 15.42
N GLN A 173 17.63 -7.72 14.27
CA GLN A 173 18.57 -6.59 14.10
C GLN A 173 17.89 -5.23 14.36
N HIS A 174 17.48 -5.04 15.60
CA HIS A 174 16.99 -3.79 16.12
C HIS A 174 18.19 -2.89 16.46
N ASP A 175 18.18 -1.67 15.95
CA ASP A 175 19.12 -0.65 16.40
C ASP A 175 18.62 -0.03 17.71
N GLU A 176 19.27 -0.36 18.83
CA GLU A 176 18.91 0.13 20.16
C GLU A 176 18.94 1.66 20.28
N ALA A 177 19.67 2.36 19.41
CA ALA A 177 19.73 3.82 19.39
C ALA A 177 18.51 4.47 18.72
N LEU A 178 17.64 3.70 18.05
CA LEU A 178 16.53 4.23 17.25
C LEU A 178 15.16 3.73 17.72
N PRO A 179 14.15 4.62 17.81
CA PRO A 179 12.78 4.20 18.06
C PRO A 179 12.23 3.36 16.90
N VAL A 180 11.22 2.53 17.17
CA VAL A 180 10.46 1.84 16.12
C VAL A 180 9.66 2.83 15.28
N SER A 181 9.38 2.45 14.03
CA SER A 181 8.58 3.30 13.15
C SER A 181 7.11 3.35 13.58
N VAL A 182 6.48 4.52 13.51
CA VAL A 182 5.03 4.67 13.77
C VAL A 182 4.36 5.22 12.52
N VAL A 183 3.50 4.42 11.91
CA VAL A 183 2.77 4.73 10.68
C VAL A 183 1.29 4.92 10.99
N THR A 184 0.73 6.02 10.53
CA THR A 184 -0.70 6.36 10.60
C THR A 184 -1.18 6.74 9.21
N TRP A 185 -2.48 6.61 8.95
CA TRP A 185 -3.05 6.88 7.64
C TRP A 185 -4.42 7.55 7.75
N GLY A 186 -4.76 8.33 6.72
CA GLY A 186 -6.04 8.99 6.56
C GLY A 186 -6.74 8.50 5.28
N ALA A 187 -8.06 8.39 5.33
CA ALA A 187 -8.88 8.10 4.17
C ALA A 187 -9.33 9.39 3.46
N ASN A 188 -9.47 9.34 2.14
CA ASN A 188 -10.19 10.34 1.35
C ASN A 188 -11.48 9.69 0.81
N GLY A 189 -12.57 9.88 1.54
CA GLY A 189 -13.82 9.14 1.32
C GLY A 189 -13.59 7.65 1.59
N SER A 190 -13.87 6.81 0.59
CA SER A 190 -13.63 5.37 0.64
C SER A 190 -12.21 4.94 0.23
N ARG A 191 -11.34 5.89 -0.12
CA ARG A 191 -10.03 5.67 -0.76
C ARG A 191 -8.88 5.99 0.18
N ALA A 192 -7.67 5.56 -0.14
CA ALA A 192 -6.47 6.05 0.52
C ALA A 192 -6.34 7.58 0.36
N GLY A 193 -5.97 8.29 1.42
CA GLY A 193 -5.88 9.76 1.39
C GLY A 193 -4.49 10.26 1.76
N SER A 194 -3.97 9.80 2.89
CA SER A 194 -2.66 10.19 3.39
C SER A 194 -1.99 9.10 4.20
N VAL A 195 -0.66 9.15 4.27
CA VAL A 195 0.16 8.31 5.14
C VAL A 195 1.16 9.20 5.86
N HIS A 196 1.30 9.03 7.17
CA HIS A 196 2.26 9.73 8.01
C HIS A 196 3.07 8.72 8.82
N ALA A 197 4.39 8.74 8.66
CA ALA A 197 5.33 7.91 9.40
C ALA A 197 6.29 8.79 10.22
N GLU A 198 6.13 8.77 11.54
CA GLU A 198 6.94 9.58 12.47
C GLU A 198 7.03 8.96 13.88
N PRO A 199 8.24 8.61 14.34
CA PRO A 199 9.46 8.50 13.54
C PRO A 199 9.30 7.39 12.49
N LEU A 200 9.97 7.52 11.35
CA LEU A 200 10.29 6.45 10.42
C LEU A 200 11.79 6.16 10.56
N THR A 201 12.14 4.93 10.89
CA THR A 201 13.52 4.50 11.15
C THR A 201 13.80 3.18 10.44
N ARG A 202 15.01 2.63 10.54
CA ARG A 202 15.27 1.26 10.06
C ARG A 202 14.58 0.17 10.88
N ASN A 203 14.11 0.51 12.09
CA ASN A 203 13.36 -0.41 12.94
C ASN A 203 11.89 -0.38 12.51
N PRO A 204 11.34 -1.47 11.93
CA PRO A 204 9.92 -1.55 11.67
C PRO A 204 9.14 -1.48 12.99
N GLY A 205 7.92 -0.92 12.94
CA GLY A 205 7.04 -0.86 14.10
C GLY A 205 5.67 -1.43 13.77
N ASN A 206 4.62 -0.61 13.78
CA ASN A 206 3.24 -1.07 13.56
C ASN A 206 2.92 -1.48 12.12
N THR A 207 3.84 -1.26 11.17
CA THR A 207 3.72 -1.78 9.80
C THR A 207 5.00 -2.48 9.35
N THR A 208 4.89 -3.35 8.36
CA THR A 208 6.03 -4.01 7.70
C THR A 208 5.83 -3.94 6.19
N GLY A 209 6.92 -3.72 5.47
CA GLY A 209 6.90 -3.57 4.03
C GLY A 209 6.65 -4.88 3.30
N THR A 210 5.86 -4.82 2.22
CA THR A 210 5.79 -5.91 1.24
C THR A 210 5.84 -5.33 -0.17
N SER A 211 6.68 -5.94 -1.03
CA SER A 211 6.88 -5.49 -2.40
C SER A 211 5.65 -5.75 -3.27
N ALA A 212 5.50 -4.99 -4.35
CA ALA A 212 4.41 -5.18 -5.29
C ALA A 212 4.47 -6.56 -5.97
N THR A 213 3.36 -7.28 -5.97
CA THR A 213 3.21 -8.60 -6.62
C THR A 213 2.61 -8.50 -8.03
N GLY A 214 2.20 -7.30 -8.44
CA GLY A 214 1.51 -7.05 -9.71
C GLY A 214 -0.01 -7.25 -9.65
N TYR A 215 -0.53 -7.95 -8.63
CA TYR A 215 -1.95 -8.09 -8.33
C TYR A 215 -2.51 -6.79 -7.76
N ARG A 216 -3.68 -6.33 -8.23
CA ARG A 216 -4.22 -5.00 -7.88
C ARG A 216 -5.66 -5.03 -7.38
N GLU A 217 -6.21 -6.22 -7.21
CA GLU A 217 -7.63 -6.40 -6.85
C GLU A 217 -7.96 -5.83 -5.46
N HIS A 218 -6.98 -5.76 -4.56
CA HIS A 218 -7.13 -5.10 -3.26
C HIS A 218 -7.20 -3.57 -3.36
N ALA A 219 -6.74 -2.96 -4.46
CA ALA A 219 -6.76 -1.52 -4.60
C ALA A 219 -8.19 -1.03 -4.77
N THR A 220 -8.59 -0.07 -3.93
CA THR A 220 -9.96 0.45 -3.93
C THR A 220 -10.34 0.99 -5.32
N GLY A 221 -11.45 0.49 -5.86
CA GLY A 221 -11.97 0.91 -7.17
C GLY A 221 -11.36 0.19 -8.37
N PHE A 222 -10.42 -0.74 -8.16
CA PHE A 222 -9.76 -1.45 -9.26
C PHE A 222 -10.76 -2.14 -10.20
N ALA A 223 -11.79 -2.78 -9.66
CA ALA A 223 -12.82 -3.44 -10.47
C ALA A 223 -13.57 -2.49 -11.42
N LEU A 224 -13.85 -1.25 -10.98
CA LEU A 224 -14.48 -0.26 -11.85
C LEU A 224 -13.49 0.26 -12.89
N VAL A 225 -12.26 0.56 -12.47
CA VAL A 225 -11.22 1.10 -13.33
C VAL A 225 -10.83 0.11 -14.42
N SER A 226 -10.64 -1.17 -14.07
CA SER A 226 -10.25 -2.21 -15.02
C SER A 226 -11.31 -2.47 -16.10
N ARG A 227 -12.59 -2.31 -15.76
CA ARG A 227 -13.71 -2.42 -16.70
C ARG A 227 -13.62 -1.40 -17.84
N TRP A 228 -13.22 -0.18 -17.49
CA TRP A 228 -13.20 0.96 -18.39
C TRP A 228 -11.81 1.32 -18.89
N ASP A 229 -10.75 0.66 -18.44
CA ASP A 229 -9.38 0.88 -18.91
C ASP A 229 -9.28 0.56 -20.41
N GLN A 230 -8.56 1.41 -21.14
CA GLN A 230 -8.18 1.16 -22.53
C GLN A 230 -6.74 0.65 -22.56
N PRO A 231 -6.50 -0.67 -22.54
CA PRO A 231 -5.16 -1.22 -22.46
C PRO A 231 -4.32 -0.80 -23.67
N LYS A 232 -2.99 -0.82 -23.50
CA LYS A 232 -2.04 -0.60 -24.60
C LYS A 232 -1.47 -1.92 -25.07
N ALA A 233 -1.31 -2.06 -26.38
CA ALA A 233 -0.48 -3.11 -26.95
C ALA A 233 0.96 -2.99 -26.41
N HIS A 234 1.54 -4.11 -26.03
CA HIS A 234 2.88 -4.20 -25.52
C HIS A 234 3.57 -5.46 -26.03
N THR A 235 4.70 -5.30 -26.71
CA THR A 235 5.55 -6.43 -27.09
C THR A 235 6.53 -6.70 -25.95
N ARG A 236 6.53 -7.94 -25.42
CA ARG A 236 7.54 -8.36 -24.44
C ARG A 236 8.93 -8.36 -25.09
N HIS A 237 9.96 -8.05 -24.31
CA HIS A 237 11.33 -8.06 -24.80
C HIS A 237 11.69 -9.46 -25.36
N GLY A 238 12.04 -9.53 -26.65
CA GLY A 238 12.34 -10.78 -27.37
C GLY A 238 11.12 -11.58 -27.84
N GLY A 239 9.89 -11.07 -27.68
CA GLY A 239 8.67 -11.76 -28.09
C GLY A 239 8.08 -11.24 -29.40
N THR A 240 7.44 -12.12 -30.17
CA THR A 240 6.60 -11.80 -31.34
C THR A 240 5.12 -11.60 -30.97
N VAL A 241 4.75 -11.74 -29.70
CA VAL A 241 3.36 -11.65 -29.22
C VAL A 241 3.09 -10.30 -28.57
N GLU A 242 2.12 -9.57 -29.10
CA GLU A 242 1.56 -8.38 -28.46
C GLU A 242 0.61 -8.81 -27.34
N VAL A 243 0.86 -8.30 -26.14
CA VAL A 243 -0.06 -8.44 -25.00
C VAL A 243 -0.69 -7.10 -24.68
N GLU A 244 -1.95 -7.12 -24.29
CA GLU A 244 -2.63 -5.94 -23.76
C GLU A 244 -2.18 -5.70 -22.31
N LYS A 245 -1.66 -4.50 -22.05
CA LYS A 245 -1.24 -4.09 -20.71
C LYS A 245 -2.09 -2.92 -20.25
N SER A 246 -2.68 -3.07 -19.06
CA SER A 246 -3.37 -1.98 -18.36
C SER A 246 -2.48 -0.75 -18.25
N ARG A 247 -3.06 0.42 -18.49
CA ARG A 247 -2.35 1.71 -18.39
C ARG A 247 -2.26 2.22 -16.95
N VAL A 248 -3.12 1.68 -16.10
CA VAL A 248 -3.17 1.96 -14.67
C VAL A 248 -2.13 1.11 -13.95
N SER A 249 -1.55 1.66 -12.90
CA SER A 249 -0.60 1.02 -11.99
C SER A 249 -1.11 1.16 -10.55
N ALA A 250 -0.69 0.22 -9.68
CA ALA A 250 -0.87 0.35 -8.24
C ALA A 250 0.41 0.96 -7.66
N ALA A 251 0.29 2.18 -7.12
CA ALA A 251 1.40 2.91 -6.52
C ALA A 251 1.30 2.83 -4.98
N HIS A 252 2.44 2.53 -4.35
CA HIS A 252 2.57 2.64 -2.89
C HIS A 252 2.53 4.11 -2.46
N LEU A 253 1.84 4.39 -1.34
CA LEU A 253 1.96 5.69 -0.66
C LEU A 253 3.17 5.71 0.28
N LEU A 254 3.39 4.61 0.99
CA LEU A 254 4.62 4.31 1.70
C LEU A 254 5.29 3.13 1.00
N HIS A 255 6.50 3.34 0.49
CA HIS A 255 7.27 2.29 -0.19
C HIS A 255 7.53 1.10 0.76
N HIS A 256 7.65 -0.11 0.22
CA HIS A 256 7.88 -1.31 1.03
C HIS A 256 9.17 -1.24 1.86
N GLU A 257 10.24 -0.71 1.29
CA GLU A 257 11.48 -0.48 2.05
C GLU A 257 11.32 0.61 3.13
N LEU A 258 10.23 1.38 3.13
CA LEU A 258 9.84 2.32 4.18
C LEU A 258 8.74 1.76 5.10
N HIS A 259 8.55 0.44 5.09
CA HIS A 259 7.57 -0.30 5.90
C HIS A 259 6.12 -0.21 5.43
N GLY A 260 5.89 0.13 4.17
CA GLY A 260 4.55 0.14 3.60
C GLY A 260 4.12 -1.22 3.01
N PRO A 261 3.04 -1.83 3.51
CA PRO A 261 2.52 -3.09 2.98
C PRO A 261 1.80 -2.90 1.64
N TYR A 262 1.96 -3.82 0.69
CA TYR A 262 1.30 -3.82 -0.61
C TYR A 262 -0.18 -4.23 -0.53
N GLU A 263 -0.54 -5.26 0.22
CA GLU A 263 -1.94 -5.74 0.27
C GLU A 263 -2.88 -4.83 1.08
N ALA A 264 -2.37 -3.73 1.64
CA ALA A 264 -3.15 -2.80 2.44
C ALA A 264 -3.83 -1.73 1.57
N PRO A 265 -5.17 -1.67 1.50
CA PRO A 265 -5.86 -0.70 0.65
C PRO A 265 -5.58 0.76 1.02
N TRP A 266 -5.22 1.05 2.27
CA TRP A 266 -4.82 2.39 2.71
C TRP A 266 -3.46 2.83 2.14
N ASN A 267 -2.63 1.89 1.71
CA ASN A 267 -1.28 2.14 1.24
C ASN A 267 -1.13 2.07 -0.29
N ILE A 268 -2.21 1.75 -1.01
CA ILE A 268 -2.18 1.58 -2.46
C ILE A 268 -3.19 2.51 -3.13
N VAL A 269 -2.72 3.19 -4.17
CA VAL A 269 -3.57 4.02 -5.04
C VAL A 269 -3.40 3.62 -6.50
N LEU A 270 -4.50 3.71 -7.24
CA LEU A 270 -4.45 3.58 -8.69
C LEU A 270 -3.89 4.88 -9.27
N ALA A 271 -2.91 4.77 -10.15
CA ALA A 271 -2.26 5.91 -10.80
C ALA A 271 -1.81 5.52 -12.21
N ASP A 272 -1.49 6.49 -13.06
CA ASP A 272 -0.83 6.16 -14.32
C ASP A 272 0.63 5.70 -14.06
N GLN A 273 1.19 4.99 -15.04
CA GLN A 273 2.54 4.46 -14.94
C GLN A 273 3.61 5.57 -14.80
N GLY A 274 3.40 6.74 -15.38
CA GLY A 274 4.30 7.89 -15.28
C GLY A 274 4.42 8.39 -13.86
N LEU A 275 3.29 8.66 -13.20
CA LEU A 275 3.25 9.05 -11.79
C LEU A 275 3.96 8.02 -10.91
N ASN A 276 3.63 6.72 -11.07
CA ASN A 276 4.26 5.66 -10.27
C ASN A 276 5.79 5.62 -10.46
N ASN A 277 6.28 5.75 -11.69
CA ASN A 277 7.72 5.79 -11.97
C ASN A 277 8.41 7.03 -11.37
N SER A 278 7.71 8.17 -11.35
CA SER A 278 8.22 9.43 -10.80
C SER A 278 8.29 9.45 -9.27
N MET A 279 7.58 8.55 -8.58
CA MET A 279 7.69 8.37 -7.11
C MET A 279 9.01 7.71 -6.70
N ALA A 280 9.49 6.73 -7.48
CA ALA A 280 10.66 5.93 -7.16
C ALA A 280 11.94 6.73 -6.76
N PRO A 281 12.36 7.80 -7.45
CA PRO A 281 13.50 8.59 -7.01
C PRO A 281 13.29 9.33 -5.69
N LEU A 282 12.04 9.66 -5.31
CA LEU A 282 11.71 10.32 -4.05
C LEU A 282 11.83 9.32 -2.89
N GLU A 283 11.28 8.13 -3.09
CA GLU A 283 11.32 7.02 -2.13
C GLU A 283 12.76 6.59 -1.86
N ARG A 284 13.59 6.43 -2.91
CA ARG A 284 15.02 6.06 -2.77
C ARG A 284 15.81 7.03 -1.89
N ARG A 285 15.49 8.34 -1.92
CA ARG A 285 16.16 9.32 -1.04
C ARG A 285 15.81 9.06 0.42
N ALA A 286 14.53 8.86 0.73
CA ALA A 286 14.08 8.55 2.08
C ALA A 286 14.62 7.19 2.58
N VAL A 287 14.64 6.16 1.72
CA VAL A 287 15.24 4.86 2.02
C VAL A 287 16.72 5.01 2.37
N GLY A 288 17.46 5.78 1.57
CA GLY A 288 18.89 6.01 1.81
C GLY A 288 19.16 6.61 3.19
N GLU A 289 18.39 7.61 3.60
CA GLU A 289 18.48 8.22 4.94
C GLU A 289 18.10 7.22 6.03
N LYS A 290 16.99 6.49 5.86
CA LYS A 290 16.51 5.48 6.82
C LYS A 290 17.58 4.42 7.09
N ASN A 291 18.22 3.94 6.02
CA ASN A 291 19.24 2.89 6.09
C ASN A 291 20.54 3.38 6.76
N ARG A 292 20.83 4.69 6.70
CA ARG A 292 21.90 5.33 7.48
C ARG A 292 21.57 5.51 8.96
N GLY A 293 20.39 5.10 9.40
CA GLY A 293 19.93 5.25 10.79
C GLY A 293 19.32 6.62 11.09
N VAL A 294 19.02 7.44 10.08
CA VAL A 294 18.36 8.73 10.29
C VAL A 294 16.90 8.51 10.66
N ARG A 295 16.41 9.22 11.69
CA ARG A 295 14.98 9.30 12.01
C ARG A 295 14.31 10.26 11.04
N ILE A 296 13.23 9.83 10.40
CA ILE A 296 12.54 10.61 9.37
C ILE A 296 11.11 10.91 9.80
N ARG A 297 10.61 12.11 9.51
CA ARG A 297 9.18 12.41 9.42
C ARG A 297 8.81 12.30 7.95
N TYR A 298 7.99 11.32 7.58
CA TYR A 298 7.58 11.07 6.21
C TYR A 298 6.06 11.25 6.08
N HIS A 299 5.63 12.09 5.15
CA HIS A 299 4.22 12.37 4.91
C HIS A 299 3.91 12.28 3.41
N VAL A 300 2.83 11.58 3.09
CA VAL A 300 2.31 11.46 1.73
C VAL A 300 0.84 11.80 1.73
N SER A 301 0.40 12.54 0.71
CA SER A 301 -1.01 12.86 0.49
C SER A 301 -1.40 12.73 -0.98
N VAL A 302 -2.65 12.36 -1.21
CA VAL A 302 -3.18 12.06 -2.53
C VAL A 302 -4.31 13.02 -2.87
N ARG A 303 -4.28 13.55 -4.10
CA ARG A 303 -5.42 14.22 -4.74
C ARG A 303 -5.90 13.38 -5.90
N TYR A 304 -7.21 13.28 -6.06
CA TYR A 304 -7.86 12.53 -7.11
C TYR A 304 -8.34 13.45 -8.23
N TRP A 305 -8.69 12.87 -9.37
CA TRP A 305 -9.27 13.62 -10.49
C TRP A 305 -10.70 14.07 -10.20
N ASN A 306 -11.42 13.30 -9.38
CA ASN A 306 -12.77 13.63 -8.93
C ASN A 306 -12.97 13.27 -7.45
N ASP A 307 -13.81 14.03 -6.76
CA ASP A 307 -14.19 13.79 -5.36
C ASP A 307 -15.61 13.19 -5.23
N THR A 308 -16.35 13.11 -6.34
CA THR A 308 -17.70 12.55 -6.36
C THR A 308 -17.67 11.04 -6.45
N LEU A 309 -18.22 10.35 -5.44
CA LEU A 309 -18.35 8.90 -5.45
C LEU A 309 -19.19 8.44 -6.65
N PRO A 310 -18.74 7.47 -7.46
CA PRO A 310 -19.51 6.96 -8.58
C PRO A 310 -20.83 6.32 -8.10
N PRO A 311 -21.92 6.50 -8.83
CA PRO A 311 -23.18 5.81 -8.54
C PRO A 311 -23.02 4.30 -8.72
N ALA A 312 -23.83 3.50 -8.01
CA ALA A 312 -23.76 2.03 -8.09
C ALA A 312 -23.91 1.50 -9.53
N VAL A 313 -24.69 2.20 -10.37
CA VAL A 313 -24.91 1.85 -11.78
C VAL A 313 -23.61 1.85 -12.61
N ALA A 314 -22.56 2.58 -12.19
CA ALA A 314 -21.27 2.60 -12.88
C ALA A 314 -20.62 1.20 -12.97
N MET A 315 -20.97 0.30 -12.04
CA MET A 315 -20.49 -1.09 -12.02
C MET A 315 -21.22 -2.01 -13.00
N THR A 316 -22.43 -1.64 -13.44
CA THR A 316 -23.31 -2.53 -14.21
C THR A 316 -23.62 -2.02 -15.61
N VAL A 317 -23.62 -0.69 -15.83
CA VAL A 317 -24.00 -0.08 -17.11
C VAL A 317 -23.09 -0.50 -18.26
N GLU A 318 -23.62 -1.01 -19.36
CA GLU A 318 -22.80 -1.55 -20.47
C GLU A 318 -22.11 -0.45 -21.29
N GLU A 319 -22.78 0.69 -21.46
CA GLU A 319 -22.30 1.84 -22.24
C GLU A 319 -22.47 3.14 -21.44
N ALA A 320 -21.49 4.03 -21.56
CA ALA A 320 -21.54 5.35 -20.92
C ALA A 320 -20.68 6.33 -21.71
N GLU A 321 -21.04 7.61 -21.65
CA GLU A 321 -20.27 8.68 -22.28
C GLU A 321 -18.86 8.77 -21.70
N VAL A 322 -17.88 9.08 -22.55
CA VAL A 322 -16.45 9.12 -22.17
C VAL A 322 -16.23 10.02 -20.94
N GLU A 323 -16.84 11.19 -20.90
CA GLU A 323 -16.73 12.14 -19.78
C GLU A 323 -17.33 11.57 -18.48
N GLN A 324 -18.43 10.83 -18.59
CA GLN A 324 -19.09 10.20 -17.44
C GLN A 324 -18.20 9.08 -16.88
N VAL A 325 -17.61 8.26 -17.75
CA VAL A 325 -16.66 7.21 -17.34
C VAL A 325 -15.42 7.84 -16.71
N GLN A 326 -14.84 8.87 -17.32
CA GLN A 326 -13.69 9.61 -16.79
C GLN A 326 -13.98 10.20 -15.41
N SER A 327 -15.19 10.74 -15.21
CA SER A 327 -15.66 11.21 -13.90
C SER A 327 -15.68 10.08 -12.87
N TRP A 328 -16.17 8.89 -13.25
CA TRP A 328 -16.23 7.73 -12.35
C TRP A 328 -14.85 7.15 -12.00
N ILE A 329 -14.01 6.89 -13.00
CA ILE A 329 -12.67 6.34 -12.76
C ILE A 329 -11.74 7.38 -12.13
N GLY A 330 -11.99 8.67 -12.39
CA GLY A 330 -11.27 9.79 -11.81
C GLY A 330 -11.46 9.90 -10.30
N TYR A 331 -12.54 9.34 -9.76
CA TYR A 331 -12.65 9.13 -8.31
C TYR A 331 -11.60 8.12 -7.84
N TYR A 332 -11.22 7.08 -8.57
CA TYR A 332 -10.26 6.10 -8.04
C TYR A 332 -8.80 6.35 -8.44
N ILE A 333 -8.55 7.19 -9.45
CA ILE A 333 -7.21 7.43 -9.98
C ILE A 333 -6.59 8.71 -9.40
N ALA A 334 -5.37 8.58 -8.86
CA ALA A 334 -4.58 9.68 -8.35
C ALA A 334 -4.25 10.69 -9.46
N ARG A 335 -4.61 11.96 -9.23
CA ARG A 335 -4.18 13.11 -10.03
C ARG A 335 -2.83 13.63 -9.58
N THR A 336 -2.56 13.59 -8.28
CA THR A 336 -1.28 14.05 -7.73
C THR A 336 -0.98 13.32 -6.44
N ILE A 337 0.27 12.89 -6.27
CA ILE A 337 0.80 12.42 -4.99
C ILE A 337 1.85 13.43 -4.52
N THR A 338 1.70 13.93 -3.30
CA THR A 338 2.69 14.83 -2.69
C THR A 338 3.44 14.08 -1.61
N VAL A 339 4.77 14.07 -1.72
CA VAL A 339 5.69 13.43 -0.77
C VAL A 339 6.51 14.51 -0.08
N ALA A 340 6.52 14.49 1.25
CA ALA A 340 7.37 15.33 2.08
C ALA A 340 8.10 14.47 3.11
N ALA A 341 9.43 14.57 3.17
CA ALA A 341 10.22 13.89 4.17
C ALA A 341 11.29 14.80 4.76
N HIS A 342 11.44 14.77 6.08
CA HIS A 342 12.41 15.57 6.83
C HIS A 342 13.20 14.66 7.78
N ALA A 343 14.52 14.84 7.84
CA ALA A 343 15.40 14.17 8.78
C ALA A 343 15.37 14.86 10.14
N PHE A 344 15.48 14.08 11.21
CA PHE A 344 15.65 14.56 12.57
C PHE A 344 17.10 14.99 12.78
N GLU A 345 17.32 16.29 12.97
CA GLU A 345 18.61 16.89 13.25
C GLU A 345 18.46 18.00 14.30
N SER A 346 19.44 18.10 15.20
CA SER A 346 19.47 19.15 16.24
C SER A 346 18.16 19.22 17.06
N GLY A 347 17.56 18.07 17.38
CA GLY A 347 16.36 17.98 18.20
C GLY A 347 15.01 18.17 17.48
N SER A 348 15.00 18.36 16.15
CA SER A 348 13.77 18.56 15.38
C SER A 348 13.84 17.96 13.97
N TYR A 349 12.70 17.77 13.30
CA TYR A 349 12.67 17.35 11.89
C TYR A 349 12.84 18.55 10.95
N SER A 350 14.07 19.03 10.78
CA SER A 350 14.38 20.30 10.12
C SER A 350 15.05 20.15 8.74
N ARG A 351 15.88 19.12 8.53
CA ARG A 351 16.55 18.92 7.24
C ARG A 351 15.61 18.26 6.24
N GLN A 352 15.23 18.98 5.20
CA GLN A 352 14.42 18.44 4.12
C GLN A 352 15.19 17.37 3.32
N ILE A 353 14.59 16.19 3.18
CA ILE A 353 15.08 15.10 2.32
C ILE A 353 14.40 15.20 0.95
N VAL A 354 13.08 15.38 0.96
CA VAL A 354 12.25 15.55 -0.23
C VAL A 354 11.02 16.37 0.08
N SER A 355 10.58 17.19 -0.86
CA SER A 355 9.28 17.86 -0.84
C SER A 355 8.85 18.08 -2.28
N GLN A 356 7.99 17.21 -2.81
CA GLN A 356 7.63 17.23 -4.22
C GLN A 356 6.21 16.71 -4.44
N SER A 357 5.47 17.39 -5.31
CA SER A 357 4.21 16.91 -5.87
C SER A 357 4.47 16.27 -7.23
N VAL A 358 4.03 15.03 -7.39
CA VAL A 358 4.13 14.25 -8.61
C VAL A 358 2.76 14.23 -9.27
N PRO A 359 2.57 14.92 -10.41
CA PRO A 359 1.32 14.86 -11.15
C PRO A 359 1.18 13.52 -11.87
N GLY A 360 -0.06 13.11 -12.10
CA GLY A 360 -0.42 11.96 -12.90
C GLY A 360 -1.49 12.32 -13.91
N ASN A 361 -1.66 11.44 -14.88
CA ASN A 361 -2.65 11.56 -15.95
C ASN A 361 -3.84 10.65 -15.67
N LEU A 362 -5.03 11.08 -16.08
CA LEU A 362 -6.16 10.17 -16.17
C LEU A 362 -5.93 9.24 -17.36
N THR A 363 -6.00 7.93 -17.14
CA THR A 363 -5.78 6.97 -18.23
C THR A 363 -6.95 7.02 -19.22
N PRO A 364 -6.69 6.86 -20.54
CA PRO A 364 -7.75 6.77 -21.52
C PRO A 364 -8.76 5.67 -21.18
N VAL A 365 -10.03 5.94 -21.45
CA VAL A 365 -11.13 5.01 -21.18
C VAL A 365 -11.60 4.33 -22.44
N ARG A 366 -12.24 3.17 -22.31
CA ARG A 366 -12.91 2.49 -23.43
C ARG A 366 -13.88 3.45 -24.12
N GLY A 367 -13.87 3.46 -25.45
CA GLY A 367 -14.64 4.40 -26.27
C GLY A 367 -13.95 5.76 -26.49
N GLN A 368 -12.92 6.10 -25.72
CA GLN A 368 -12.13 7.29 -25.99
C GLN A 368 -11.23 7.08 -27.21
N VAL A 369 -11.37 7.96 -28.20
CA VAL A 369 -10.43 8.03 -29.32
C VAL A 369 -9.12 8.62 -28.81
N THR A 370 -8.10 7.77 -28.65
CA THR A 370 -6.75 8.22 -28.32
C THR A 370 -6.00 8.51 -29.61
N PRO A 371 -5.53 9.76 -29.85
CA PRO A 371 -4.77 10.09 -31.05
C PRO A 371 -3.53 9.22 -31.16
N THR A 372 -3.31 8.60 -32.32
CA THR A 372 -2.09 7.83 -32.56
C THR A 372 -0.87 8.75 -32.51
N LEU A 373 0.34 8.20 -32.33
CA LEU A 373 1.57 9.00 -32.42
C LEU A 373 1.64 9.75 -33.77
N ASP A 374 1.19 9.09 -34.83
CA ASP A 374 1.10 9.66 -36.17
C ASP A 374 0.15 10.88 -36.20
N ASP A 375 -1.03 10.78 -35.56
CA ASP A 375 -1.99 11.89 -35.47
C ASP A 375 -1.49 13.03 -34.58
N GLN A 376 -0.78 12.72 -33.49
CA GLN A 376 -0.15 13.72 -32.62
C GLN A 376 0.92 14.51 -33.36
N ILE A 377 1.79 13.82 -34.13
CA ILE A 377 2.81 14.46 -34.96
C ILE A 377 2.15 15.37 -35.99
N ILE A 378 1.12 14.90 -36.69
CA ILE A 378 0.42 15.71 -37.70
C ILE A 378 -0.26 16.91 -37.06
N THR A 379 -0.91 16.74 -35.91
CA THR A 379 -1.56 17.84 -35.20
C THR A 379 -0.55 18.91 -34.77
N ALA A 380 0.58 18.50 -34.17
CA ALA A 380 1.65 19.41 -33.78
C ALA A 380 2.25 20.15 -34.98
N LEU A 381 2.51 19.44 -36.08
CA LEU A 381 3.03 20.04 -37.31
C LEU A 381 2.03 21.01 -37.95
N ARG A 382 0.74 20.69 -37.96
CA ARG A 382 -0.32 21.57 -38.48
C ARG A 382 -0.41 22.89 -37.73
N GLN A 383 -0.20 22.89 -36.42
CA GLN A 383 -0.15 24.12 -35.61
C GLN A 383 1.04 25.02 -35.95
N ARG A 384 2.06 24.49 -36.61
CA ARG A 384 3.27 25.22 -37.02
C ARG A 384 3.26 25.66 -38.48
N VAL A 385 2.21 25.30 -39.24
CA VAL A 385 2.12 25.68 -40.65
C VAL A 385 2.09 27.20 -40.77
N SER A 386 3.00 27.73 -41.58
CA SER A 386 3.09 29.16 -41.87
C SER A 386 3.41 29.40 -43.35
N GLY A 387 2.91 30.51 -43.89
CA GLY A 387 3.07 30.87 -45.30
C GLY A 387 2.14 30.10 -46.26
N PRO A 388 2.28 30.33 -47.57
CA PRO A 388 1.45 29.68 -48.58
C PRO A 388 1.76 28.18 -48.70
N PRO A 389 0.78 27.35 -49.12
CA PRO A 389 1.02 25.94 -49.37
C PRO A 389 2.07 25.69 -50.46
N VAL A 390 2.87 24.65 -50.27
CA VAL A 390 3.81 24.11 -51.25
C VAL A 390 3.13 22.95 -51.98
N VAL A 391 3.17 22.94 -53.31
CA VAL A 391 2.64 21.84 -54.12
C VAL A 391 3.76 20.85 -54.43
N ILE A 392 3.57 19.60 -54.06
CA ILE A 392 4.46 18.48 -54.37
C ILE A 392 3.61 17.36 -54.94
N ASP A 393 3.92 16.90 -56.15
CA ASP A 393 3.20 15.83 -56.86
C ASP A 393 1.67 16.04 -56.90
N GLY A 394 1.26 17.29 -57.14
CA GLY A 394 -0.16 17.69 -57.21
C GLY A 394 -0.89 17.73 -55.86
N GLN A 395 -0.19 17.52 -54.74
CA GLN A 395 -0.74 17.60 -53.38
C GLN A 395 -0.24 18.86 -52.69
N GLN A 396 -1.09 19.48 -51.87
CA GLN A 396 -0.74 20.67 -51.10
C GLN A 396 -0.17 20.31 -49.72
N TYR A 397 0.92 20.97 -49.35
CA TYR A 397 1.56 20.82 -48.05
C TYR A 397 1.80 22.18 -47.38
N GLY A 398 1.62 22.26 -46.08
CA GLY A 398 1.98 23.41 -45.27
C GLY A 398 3.42 23.33 -44.78
N ASN A 399 4.16 24.44 -44.86
CA ASN A 399 5.52 24.51 -44.34
C ASN A 399 5.50 24.75 -42.83
N THR A 400 6.11 23.85 -42.07
CA THR A 400 6.07 23.85 -40.60
C THR A 400 7.24 24.59 -39.95
N GLY A 401 8.29 24.91 -40.71
CA GLY A 401 9.55 25.47 -40.17
C GLY A 401 10.38 24.50 -39.31
N ILE A 402 9.86 23.32 -38.96
CA ILE A 402 10.57 22.33 -38.15
C ILE A 402 11.49 21.50 -39.04
N THR A 403 12.79 21.42 -38.72
CA THR A 403 13.79 20.79 -39.61
C THR A 403 14.24 19.38 -39.18
N SER A 404 13.96 18.98 -37.93
CA SER A 404 14.42 17.71 -37.37
C SER A 404 13.32 16.94 -36.60
N SER A 405 13.39 15.60 -36.64
CA SER A 405 12.48 14.74 -35.86
C SER A 405 12.66 14.93 -34.35
N ARG A 406 13.81 15.48 -33.91
CA ARG A 406 14.06 15.82 -32.51
C ARG A 406 13.20 17.00 -32.09
N ASP A 407 13.08 18.01 -32.95
CA ASP A 407 12.22 19.16 -32.67
C ASP A 407 10.75 18.75 -32.72
N ILE A 408 10.35 17.85 -33.63
CA ILE A 408 9.01 17.23 -33.60
C ILE A 408 8.76 16.54 -32.25
N ALA A 409 9.76 15.81 -31.73
CA ALA A 409 9.63 15.15 -30.43
C ALA A 409 9.50 16.14 -29.26
N THR A 410 10.01 17.37 -29.38
CA THR A 410 9.78 18.42 -28.37
C THR A 410 8.38 19.01 -28.44
N GLU A 411 7.74 18.99 -29.61
CA GLU A 411 6.35 19.45 -29.78
C GLU A 411 5.34 18.38 -29.34
N VAL A 412 5.69 17.09 -29.46
CA VAL A 412 4.82 15.97 -29.05
C VAL A 412 5.13 15.56 -27.61
N VAL A 413 4.31 16.05 -26.68
CA VAL A 413 4.47 15.86 -25.22
C VAL A 413 4.51 14.36 -24.86
N HIS A 414 5.45 13.98 -23.97
CA HIS A 414 5.60 12.63 -23.40
C HIS A 414 6.06 11.50 -24.34
N VAL A 415 6.65 11.82 -25.51
CA VAL A 415 7.17 10.80 -26.43
C VAL A 415 8.68 10.91 -26.59
N GLN A 416 9.39 9.77 -26.52
CA GLN A 416 10.84 9.74 -26.72
C GLN A 416 11.21 9.91 -28.20
N TYR A 417 12.42 10.41 -28.46
CA TYR A 417 12.93 10.60 -29.82
C TYR A 417 12.90 9.35 -30.71
N PRO A 418 13.31 8.14 -30.26
CA PRO A 418 13.35 6.98 -31.15
C PRO A 418 11.99 6.58 -31.73
N PRO A 419 10.89 6.51 -30.94
CA PRO A 419 9.53 6.34 -31.49
C PRO A 419 9.11 7.39 -32.52
N VAL A 420 9.41 8.67 -32.28
CA VAL A 420 9.04 9.78 -33.18
C VAL A 420 9.73 9.65 -34.52
N ASN A 421 11.03 9.32 -34.54
CA ASN A 421 11.76 9.18 -35.79
C ASN A 421 11.14 8.08 -36.68
N SER A 422 10.83 6.91 -36.11
CA SER A 422 10.17 5.83 -36.85
C SER A 422 8.78 6.22 -37.36
N ALA A 423 8.01 6.98 -36.57
CA ALA A 423 6.71 7.48 -36.98
C ALA A 423 6.79 8.49 -38.13
N VAL A 424 7.74 9.43 -38.07
CA VAL A 424 7.99 10.38 -39.16
C VAL A 424 8.31 9.66 -40.47
N GLN A 425 9.14 8.61 -40.43
CA GLN A 425 9.46 7.83 -41.64
C GLN A 425 8.22 7.13 -42.22
N ARG A 426 7.37 6.54 -41.37
CA ARG A 426 6.09 5.95 -41.82
C ARG A 426 5.17 6.99 -42.44
N LEU A 427 5.06 8.17 -41.83
CA LEU A 427 4.23 9.26 -42.33
C LEU A 427 4.71 9.82 -43.68
N ILE A 428 6.03 9.88 -43.90
CA ILE A 428 6.61 10.22 -45.20
C ILE A 428 6.28 9.14 -46.24
N ALA A 429 6.49 7.87 -45.89
CA ALA A 429 6.16 6.75 -46.78
C ALA A 429 4.67 6.70 -47.15
N ALA A 430 3.79 7.11 -46.22
CA ALA A 430 2.35 7.22 -46.44
C ALA A 430 1.92 8.51 -47.17
N GLY A 431 2.86 9.39 -47.56
CA GLY A 431 2.56 10.68 -48.22
C GLY A 431 1.79 11.66 -47.34
N ARG A 432 1.81 11.49 -46.01
CA ARG A 432 1.19 12.42 -45.04
C ARG A 432 2.15 13.54 -44.63
N LEU A 433 3.46 13.29 -44.73
CA LEU A 433 4.54 14.27 -44.55
C LEU A 433 5.48 14.27 -45.76
N SER A 434 6.19 15.37 -45.96
CA SER A 434 7.30 15.49 -46.89
C SER A 434 8.42 16.36 -46.30
N LYS A 435 9.54 16.50 -47.01
CA LYS A 435 10.59 17.49 -46.68
C LYS A 435 10.83 18.40 -47.88
N ALA A 436 10.98 19.69 -47.61
CA ALA A 436 11.33 20.67 -48.66
C ALA A 436 12.72 20.41 -49.27
N SER A 437 13.64 19.85 -48.48
CA SER A 437 14.95 19.34 -48.91
C SER A 437 15.52 18.41 -47.83
N PRO A 438 16.62 17.66 -48.05
CA PRO A 438 17.17 16.76 -47.03
C PRO A 438 17.42 17.42 -45.67
N ARG A 439 17.84 18.69 -45.67
CA ARG A 439 18.03 19.53 -44.46
C ARG A 439 16.94 20.58 -44.26
N GLY A 440 15.95 20.66 -45.14
CA GLY A 440 14.86 21.62 -45.08
C GLY A 440 13.77 21.25 -44.07
N PRO A 441 12.76 22.12 -43.90
CA PRO A 441 11.65 21.87 -43.01
C PRO A 441 10.80 20.68 -43.45
N PHE A 442 10.16 20.04 -42.48
CA PHE A 442 9.05 19.12 -42.70
C PHE A 442 7.84 19.89 -43.23
N LEU A 443 7.16 19.25 -44.17
CA LEU A 443 5.95 19.71 -44.77
C LEU A 443 4.83 18.75 -44.38
N VAL A 444 3.70 19.27 -43.94
CA VAL A 444 2.54 18.46 -43.55
C VAL A 444 1.43 18.59 -44.58
N LYS A 445 0.85 17.48 -45.00
CA LYS A 445 -0.22 17.49 -45.99
C LYS A 445 -1.44 18.25 -45.45
N LEU A 446 -1.95 19.19 -46.24
CA LEU A 446 -3.11 20.02 -45.89
C LEU A 446 -4.40 19.23 -46.04
#